data_AF-A0A3E0IDN8-F1
#
_entry.id   AF-A0A3E0IDN8-F1
#
_cell.length_a   1.000
_cell.length_b   1.000
_cell.length_c   1.000
_cell.angle_alpha   90.00
_cell.angle_beta   90.00
_cell.angle_gamma   90.00
#
_symmetry.space_group_name_H-M   'P 1'
#
loop_
_entity.id
_entity.type
_entity.pdbx_description
1 polymer ?
#
loop_
_entity_poly.entity_id
_entity_poly.type
_entity_poly.pdbx_seq_one_letter_code
_entity_poly.pdbx_strand_id
1 'polypeptide(L)'
;MGLKEKRAVQTFKNESFPTLESEINNKAGFNVSLNIAWDTLVEDKFSHLYNDTFPKIYFQPLIEAIKTVNIDEIGKELLKNGLKEVKIVNENNEHNLERAITFVDGILTINHSPVMNADKVEEKTERIVHLLETHLEEFAGSEASVESTENPNNIAGGKVDNTVKLSLPQLHNQYVALAFEKQDNLADIVEDLPWTCDMLQGTVTYGDLTFKMQVLGTYSHNEQSWLWAWANKQSGIPEQFLEASLQMKALGERHGIEDLLSSKIETEHDLGHYFSFVATGVNQASCYAPLPFKGLTVYVLLYTDVVDEKEINIPALICSHFSKTITRMDFEHKHALFCYLVQKGYEVEVSGNNIVAKKGEDQILGIFDLKGRLLKLSNSKVSVGA
;
A
#
# COMPACT_ATOMS: atom_id res chain seq x y z
N MET A 1 12.82 35.43 25.09
CA MET A 1 14.06 34.65 25.33
C MET A 1 14.80 35.12 26.59
N GLY A 2 14.59 34.43 27.70
CA GLY A 2 15.26 34.71 28.98
C GLY A 2 16.61 34.00 29.14
N LEU A 3 17.44 34.50 30.06
CA LEU A 3 18.73 33.90 30.43
C LEU A 3 18.58 32.49 31.02
N LYS A 4 17.42 32.22 31.64
CA LYS A 4 17.09 30.94 32.29
C LYS A 4 16.95 29.81 31.28
N GLU A 5 16.23 30.05 30.19
CA GLU A 5 15.99 29.08 29.12
C GLU A 5 17.29 28.73 28.39
N LYS A 6 18.13 29.74 28.08
CA LYS A 6 19.46 29.53 27.49
C LYS A 6 20.36 28.67 28.37
N ARG A 7 20.35 28.91 29.69
CA ARG A 7 21.12 28.10 30.65
C ARG A 7 20.63 26.66 30.69
N ALA A 8 19.32 26.42 30.65
CA ALA A 8 18.76 25.06 30.63
C ALA A 8 19.19 24.27 29.37
N VAL A 9 19.14 24.89 28.19
CA VAL A 9 19.66 24.25 26.96
C VAL A 9 21.15 23.98 27.06
N GLN A 10 21.94 24.92 27.59
CA GLN A 10 23.38 24.72 27.79
C GLN A 10 23.69 23.58 28.77
N THR A 11 22.91 23.47 29.85
CA THR A 11 23.01 22.36 30.81
C THR A 11 22.70 21.03 30.12
N PHE A 12 21.58 20.92 29.40
CA PHE A 12 21.23 19.70 28.66
C PHE A 12 22.32 19.30 27.66
N LYS A 13 22.82 20.27 26.89
CA LYS A 13 23.88 20.08 25.90
C LYS A 13 25.18 19.54 26.52
N ASN A 14 25.52 19.98 27.73
CA ASN A 14 26.76 19.59 28.40
C ASN A 14 26.62 18.29 29.21
N GLU A 15 25.45 18.05 29.81
CA GLU A 15 25.27 16.99 30.81
C GLU A 15 24.50 15.77 30.27
N SER A 16 23.56 15.95 29.35
CA SER A 16 22.65 14.88 28.90
C SER A 16 22.88 14.46 27.45
N PHE A 17 23.12 15.42 26.55
CA PHE A 17 23.31 15.14 25.12
C PHE A 17 24.47 14.17 24.80
N PRO A 18 25.66 14.24 25.45
CA PRO A 18 26.76 13.33 25.11
C PRO A 18 26.41 11.84 25.25
N THR A 19 25.56 11.49 26.24
CA THR A 19 25.09 10.11 26.43
C THR A 19 24.16 9.68 25.31
N LEU A 20 23.25 10.56 24.88
CA LEU A 20 22.30 10.30 23.79
C LEU A 20 23.01 10.19 22.44
N GLU A 21 23.98 11.06 22.16
CA GLU A 21 24.80 11.00 20.95
C GLU A 21 25.61 9.69 20.89
N SER A 22 26.22 9.29 22.01
CA SER A 22 26.90 8.00 22.12
C SER A 22 25.95 6.83 21.86
N GLU A 23 24.73 6.88 22.41
CA GLU A 23 23.73 5.84 22.19
C GLU A 23 23.29 5.75 20.72
N ILE A 24 23.04 6.87 20.05
CA ILE A 24 22.74 6.94 18.62
C ILE A 24 23.84 6.26 17.80
N ASN A 25 25.10 6.67 18.03
CA ASN A 25 26.25 6.14 17.30
C ASN A 25 26.44 4.63 17.54
N ASN A 26 26.24 4.17 18.78
CA ASN A 26 26.32 2.76 19.11
C ASN A 26 25.22 1.95 18.42
N LYS A 27 23.99 2.48 18.32
CA LYS A 27 22.89 1.81 17.59
C LYS A 27 23.07 1.84 16.09
N ALA A 28 23.67 2.90 15.53
CA ALA A 28 23.95 3.00 14.10
C ALA A 28 25.14 2.14 13.66
N GLY A 29 26.13 1.93 14.54
CA GLY A 29 27.39 1.28 14.20
C GLY A 29 28.34 2.16 13.39
N PHE A 30 28.03 3.44 13.24
CA PHE A 30 28.86 4.50 12.65
C PHE A 30 28.57 5.84 13.34
N ASN A 31 29.40 6.84 13.08
CA ASN A 31 29.17 8.18 13.62
C ASN A 31 28.11 8.92 12.79
N VAL A 32 26.93 9.14 13.37
CA VAL A 32 25.81 9.85 12.74
C VAL A 32 26.07 11.36 12.85
N SER A 33 26.06 12.07 11.73
CA SER A 33 26.21 13.53 11.73
C SER A 33 24.96 14.19 12.33
N LEU A 34 25.09 14.84 13.50
CA LEU A 34 24.00 15.56 14.16
C LEU A 34 24.17 17.07 14.03
N ASN A 35 23.23 17.72 13.35
CA ASN A 35 23.16 19.16 13.18
C ASN A 35 22.00 19.73 14.00
N ILE A 36 22.31 20.26 15.19
CA ILE A 36 21.30 20.68 16.17
C ILE A 36 21.31 22.20 16.33
N ALA A 37 20.21 22.84 15.93
CA ALA A 37 19.98 24.26 16.07
C ALA A 37 19.49 24.61 17.48
N TRP A 38 20.35 24.44 18.49
CA TRP A 38 20.02 24.59 19.92
C TRP A 38 19.29 25.88 20.30
N ASP A 39 19.62 27.01 19.65
CA ASP A 39 18.98 28.29 19.92
C ASP A 39 17.49 28.33 19.52
N THR A 40 17.06 27.43 18.64
CA THR A 40 15.66 27.31 18.19
C THR A 40 14.82 26.44 19.13
N LEU A 41 15.44 25.56 19.93
CA LEU A 41 14.76 24.63 20.83
C LEU A 41 14.31 25.28 22.14
N VAL A 42 14.21 26.62 22.16
CA VAL A 42 13.90 27.41 23.35
C VAL A 42 12.46 27.92 23.30
N GLU A 43 11.65 27.47 24.25
CA GLU A 43 10.32 28.02 24.54
C GLU A 43 10.25 28.69 25.93
N ASP A 44 9.77 29.93 25.97
CA ASP A 44 9.67 30.72 27.20
C ASP A 44 8.80 29.99 28.25
N LYS A 45 9.25 29.99 29.52
CA LYS A 45 8.59 29.37 30.70
C LYS A 45 8.65 27.84 30.78
N PHE A 46 9.12 27.13 29.76
CA PHE A 46 9.16 25.67 29.78
C PHE A 46 10.55 25.05 30.02
N SER A 47 11.55 25.86 30.39
CA SER A 47 12.94 25.40 30.59
C SER A 47 13.13 24.24 31.57
N HIS A 48 12.18 24.04 32.48
CA HIS A 48 12.21 22.97 33.48
C HIS A 48 11.85 21.60 32.88
N LEU A 49 11.26 21.56 31.67
CA LEU A 49 10.86 20.34 30.99
C LEU A 49 11.92 19.79 30.03
N TYR A 50 12.92 20.58 29.63
CA TYR A 50 13.82 20.20 28.53
C TYR A 50 14.59 18.90 28.78
N ASN A 51 14.99 18.64 30.02
CA ASN A 51 15.67 17.37 30.38
C ASN A 51 14.78 16.13 30.18
N ASP A 52 13.45 16.27 30.28
CA ASP A 52 12.49 15.17 30.03
C ASP A 52 12.02 15.14 28.57
N THR A 53 11.73 16.31 28.02
CA THR A 53 11.06 16.45 26.72
C THR A 53 12.02 16.34 25.53
N PHE A 54 13.25 16.87 25.62
CA PHE A 54 14.20 16.76 24.51
C PHE A 54 14.54 15.31 24.17
N PRO A 55 14.87 14.43 25.15
CA PRO A 55 15.08 13.01 24.87
C PRO A 55 13.88 12.38 24.17
N LYS A 56 12.67 12.55 24.71
CA LYS A 56 11.44 11.95 24.18
C LYS A 56 11.07 12.44 22.77
N ILE A 57 11.38 13.70 22.44
CA ILE A 57 10.99 14.30 21.17
C ILE A 57 12.02 14.05 20.08
N TYR A 58 13.31 14.22 20.37
CA TYR A 58 14.34 14.28 19.33
C TYR A 58 15.27 13.07 19.29
N PHE A 59 15.51 12.41 20.43
CA PHE A 59 16.62 11.46 20.55
C PHE A 59 16.13 10.01 20.73
N GLN A 60 15.20 9.75 21.66
CA GLN A 60 14.66 8.41 21.89
C GLN A 60 13.97 7.83 20.64
N PRO A 61 13.14 8.59 19.89
CA PRO A 61 12.55 8.07 18.67
C PRO A 61 13.60 7.71 17.61
N LEU A 62 14.63 8.55 17.49
CA LEU A 62 15.74 8.34 16.56
C LEU A 62 16.55 7.08 16.92
N ILE A 63 16.87 6.91 18.20
CA ILE A 63 17.63 5.75 18.71
C ILE A 63 16.88 4.45 18.40
N GLU A 64 15.59 4.39 18.72
CA GLU A 64 14.79 3.18 18.49
C GLU A 64 14.53 2.93 17.01
N ALA A 65 14.38 3.98 16.19
CA ALA A 65 14.23 3.83 14.75
C ALA A 65 15.49 3.28 14.09
N ILE A 66 16.66 3.85 14.41
CA ILE A 66 17.95 3.34 13.90
C ILE A 66 18.16 1.89 14.31
N LYS A 67 17.85 1.54 15.57
CA LYS A 67 17.94 0.15 16.05
C LYS A 67 17.00 -0.79 15.29
N THR A 68 15.81 -0.33 14.92
CA THR A 68 14.83 -1.11 14.16
C THR A 68 15.28 -1.35 12.72
N VAL A 69 15.89 -0.35 12.08
CA VAL A 69 16.37 -0.50 10.69
C VAL A 69 17.72 -1.25 10.65
N ASN A 70 18.57 -1.12 11.68
CA ASN A 70 19.90 -1.74 11.74
C ASN A 70 19.88 -3.17 12.33
N ILE A 71 19.02 -4.04 11.78
CA ILE A 71 18.88 -5.44 12.27
C ILE A 71 19.79 -6.41 11.50
N ASP A 72 20.03 -6.16 10.21
CA ASP A 72 20.84 -6.99 9.33
C ASP A 72 21.89 -6.18 8.56
N GLU A 73 22.76 -6.86 7.81
CA GLU A 73 23.83 -6.18 7.07
C GLU A 73 23.29 -5.26 5.95
N ILE A 74 22.09 -5.53 5.42
CA ILE A 74 21.47 -4.70 4.39
C ILE A 74 21.02 -3.37 5.00
N GLY A 75 20.24 -3.42 6.09
CA GLY A 75 19.78 -2.22 6.79
C GLY A 75 20.94 -1.37 7.30
N LYS A 76 22.02 -2.01 7.76
CA LYS A 76 23.26 -1.34 8.17
C LYS A 76 23.96 -0.60 7.04
N GLU A 77 24.09 -1.24 5.87
CA GLU A 77 24.70 -0.64 4.69
C GLU A 77 23.86 0.53 4.16
N LEU A 78 22.55 0.33 4.06
CA LEU A 78 21.60 1.36 3.63
C LEU A 78 21.61 2.57 4.57
N LEU A 79 21.57 2.34 5.90
CA LEU A 79 21.68 3.43 6.87
C LEU A 79 22.99 4.20 6.72
N LYS A 80 24.12 3.50 6.59
CA LYS A 80 25.44 4.13 6.49
C LYS A 80 25.59 4.98 5.22
N ASN A 81 24.99 4.55 4.11
CA ASN A 81 25.11 5.22 2.82
C ASN A 81 24.04 6.32 2.64
N GLY A 82 22.83 6.08 3.14
CA GLY A 82 21.68 6.94 2.92
C GLY A 82 21.46 7.99 4.02
N LEU A 83 21.71 7.70 5.30
CA LEU A 83 21.55 8.67 6.38
C LEU A 83 22.83 9.53 6.51
N LYS A 84 22.86 10.64 5.78
CA LYS A 84 24.00 11.57 5.74
C LYS A 84 24.02 12.53 6.92
N GLU A 85 22.86 13.04 7.34
CA GLU A 85 22.73 13.99 8.44
C GLU A 85 21.38 13.84 9.14
N VAL A 86 21.36 14.09 10.46
CA VAL A 86 20.14 14.35 11.22
C VAL A 86 20.13 15.82 11.64
N LYS A 87 19.16 16.58 11.14
CA LYS A 87 18.94 17.99 11.47
C LYS A 87 17.85 18.12 12.53
N ILE A 88 18.18 18.65 13.71
CA ILE A 88 17.20 18.92 14.78
C ILE A 88 17.02 20.44 14.93
N VAL A 89 15.78 20.91 14.83
CA VAL A 89 15.45 22.33 14.82
C VAL A 89 14.02 22.56 15.34
N ASN A 90 13.68 23.80 15.68
CA ASN A 90 12.32 24.24 15.92
C ASN A 90 12.11 25.64 15.31
N GLU A 91 11.83 25.70 14.01
CA GLU A 91 11.67 26.96 13.28
C GLU A 91 10.23 27.49 13.28
N ASN A 92 9.25 26.59 13.44
CA ASN A 92 7.83 26.89 13.22
C ASN A 92 6.92 26.35 14.33
N ASN A 93 7.47 25.84 15.42
CA ASN A 93 6.70 25.23 16.51
C ASN A 93 5.73 24.14 16.01
N GLU A 94 6.19 23.29 15.08
CA GLU A 94 5.36 22.26 14.48
C GLU A 94 4.98 21.18 15.51
N HIS A 95 3.74 20.71 15.40
CA HIS A 95 3.16 19.69 16.27
C HIS A 95 2.66 18.49 15.45
N ASN A 96 2.60 18.64 14.13
CA ASN A 96 2.26 17.60 13.19
C ASN A 96 3.50 16.79 12.81
N LEU A 97 3.50 15.50 13.16
CA LEU A 97 4.65 14.62 12.97
C LEU A 97 5.12 14.51 11.50
N GLU A 98 4.20 14.54 10.55
CA GLU A 98 4.51 14.40 9.12
C GLU A 98 5.27 15.61 8.56
N ARG A 99 4.94 16.80 9.06
CA ARG A 99 5.64 18.06 8.71
C ARG A 99 6.89 18.27 9.54
N ALA A 100 6.86 17.80 10.78
CA ALA A 100 7.99 17.93 11.69
C ALA A 100 9.12 16.97 11.35
N ILE A 101 8.81 15.75 10.89
CA ILE A 101 9.79 14.71 10.62
C ILE A 101 9.76 14.34 9.15
N THR A 102 10.85 14.65 8.45
CA THR A 102 11.00 14.45 7.01
C THR A 102 12.37 13.88 6.68
N PHE A 103 12.50 13.12 5.60
CA PHE A 103 13.78 12.63 5.10
C PHE A 103 13.92 13.00 3.62
N VAL A 104 14.92 13.82 3.29
CA VAL A 104 15.14 14.31 1.92
C VAL A 104 16.63 14.35 1.63
N ASP A 105 17.06 13.78 0.49
CA ASP A 105 18.44 13.76 0.01
C ASP A 105 19.48 13.19 1.01
N GLY A 106 19.02 12.33 1.92
CA GLY A 106 19.81 11.72 2.99
C GLY A 106 19.83 12.51 4.30
N ILE A 107 19.02 13.57 4.42
CA ILE A 107 18.91 14.41 5.61
C ILE A 107 17.59 14.12 6.34
N LEU A 108 17.68 13.51 7.52
CA LEU A 108 16.56 13.35 8.43
C LEU A 108 16.36 14.65 9.22
N THR A 109 15.31 15.40 8.94
CA THR A 109 14.98 16.63 9.70
C THR A 109 13.91 16.32 10.74
N ILE A 110 14.16 16.71 12.00
CA ILE A 110 13.20 16.76 13.10
C ILE A 110 13.01 18.23 13.49
N ASN A 111 12.06 18.90 12.83
CA ASN A 111 11.61 20.26 13.07
C ASN A 111 10.32 20.25 13.93
N HIS A 112 10.45 20.09 15.24
CA HIS A 112 9.29 19.90 16.13
C HIS A 112 9.34 20.85 17.32
N SER A 113 8.19 21.15 17.93
CA SER A 113 8.14 21.83 19.22
C SER A 113 8.96 21.08 20.29
N PRO A 114 9.76 21.78 21.11
CA PRO A 114 10.57 21.19 22.18
C PRO A 114 9.81 20.63 23.37
N VAL A 115 8.50 20.86 23.49
CA VAL A 115 7.74 20.49 24.70
C VAL A 115 6.41 19.83 24.41
N MET A 116 5.79 20.16 23.27
CA MET A 116 4.49 19.60 22.93
C MET A 116 4.62 18.14 22.50
N ASN A 117 3.60 17.33 22.82
CA ASN A 117 3.49 15.95 22.37
C ASN A 117 4.70 15.06 22.74
N ALA A 118 5.42 15.37 23.82
CA ALA A 118 6.62 14.64 24.23
C ALA A 118 6.36 13.15 24.42
N ASP A 119 5.24 12.77 25.05
CA ASP A 119 4.95 11.37 25.36
C ASP A 119 4.58 10.51 24.13
N LYS A 120 4.39 11.12 22.95
CA LYS A 120 4.18 10.41 21.68
C LYS A 120 5.50 9.93 21.09
N VAL A 121 6.29 9.17 21.86
CA VAL A 121 7.60 8.65 21.44
C VAL A 121 7.42 7.60 20.35
N GLU A 122 6.51 6.65 20.55
CA GLU A 122 6.21 5.55 19.62
C GLU A 122 5.79 6.06 18.22
N GLU A 123 4.83 7.00 18.16
CA GLU A 123 4.39 7.60 16.88
C GLU A 123 5.54 8.30 16.12
N LYS A 124 6.51 8.89 16.84
CA LYS A 124 7.70 9.49 16.23
C LYS A 124 8.67 8.43 15.73
N THR A 125 8.85 7.36 16.49
CA THR A 125 9.70 6.22 16.12
C THR A 125 9.20 5.61 14.83
N GLU A 126 7.91 5.28 14.76
CA GLU A 126 7.25 4.70 13.58
C GLU A 126 7.43 5.60 12.35
N ARG A 127 7.27 6.93 12.52
CA ARG A 127 7.49 7.90 11.44
C ARG A 127 8.94 7.88 10.93
N ILE A 128 9.92 7.86 11.82
CA ILE A 128 11.33 7.84 11.43
C ILE A 128 11.66 6.51 10.75
N VAL A 129 11.20 5.37 11.28
CA VAL A 129 11.38 4.04 10.67
C VAL A 129 10.81 4.04 9.26
N HIS A 130 9.56 4.46 9.09
CA HIS A 130 8.90 4.50 7.78
C HIS A 130 9.68 5.32 6.75
N LEU A 131 10.17 6.51 7.14
CA LEU A 131 10.95 7.36 6.24
C LEU A 131 12.29 6.72 5.85
N LEU A 132 12.98 6.11 6.80
CA LEU A 132 14.26 5.45 6.54
C LEU A 132 14.06 4.23 5.63
N GLU A 133 13.09 3.36 5.93
CA GLU A 133 12.79 2.18 5.09
C GLU A 133 12.34 2.56 3.68
N THR A 134 11.57 3.64 3.54
CA THR A 134 11.04 4.08 2.23
C THR A 134 12.14 4.66 1.33
N HIS A 135 13.10 5.39 1.89
CA HIS A 135 14.00 6.24 1.10
C HIS A 135 15.47 5.83 1.11
N LEU A 136 15.93 4.98 2.05
CA LEU A 136 17.35 4.60 2.08
C LEU A 136 17.78 3.75 0.89
N GLU A 137 16.87 2.97 0.28
CA GLU A 137 17.16 2.17 -0.92
C GLU A 137 17.61 3.03 -2.11
N GLU A 138 17.17 4.29 -2.19
CA GLU A 138 17.58 5.26 -3.22
C GLU A 138 19.11 5.52 -3.21
N PHE A 139 19.79 5.15 -2.12
CA PHE A 139 21.23 5.35 -1.90
C PHE A 139 22.05 4.06 -2.04
N ALA A 140 21.45 2.96 -2.52
CA ALA A 140 22.08 1.63 -2.62
C ALA A 140 23.15 1.47 -3.73
N GLY A 141 23.52 2.53 -4.49
CA GLY A 141 24.78 2.51 -5.24
C GLY A 141 24.88 3.44 -6.45
N SER A 142 25.85 4.36 -6.39
CA SER A 142 26.61 4.83 -7.55
C SER A 142 28.07 4.42 -7.36
N GLU A 143 28.46 3.22 -7.78
CA GLU A 143 29.86 2.86 -8.06
C GLU A 143 29.94 1.55 -8.85
N ALA A 144 30.16 1.67 -10.17
CA ALA A 144 31.00 0.82 -11.04
C ALA A 144 30.55 0.93 -12.51
N SER A 145 31.03 1.97 -13.19
CA SER A 145 31.16 1.98 -14.66
C SER A 145 32.47 1.29 -15.05
N VAL A 146 32.46 0.18 -15.80
CA VAL A 146 33.50 -0.18 -16.78
C VAL A 146 32.93 -1.14 -17.85
N GLU A 147 33.02 -0.66 -19.09
CA GLU A 147 33.19 -1.31 -20.40
C GLU A 147 32.07 -2.08 -21.12
N SER A 148 31.75 -1.49 -22.27
CA SER A 148 31.09 -1.97 -23.46
C SER A 148 31.96 -2.86 -24.36
N THR A 149 31.43 -4.01 -24.78
CA THR A 149 31.65 -4.78 -26.02
C THR A 149 30.78 -6.05 -25.87
N GLU A 150 29.87 -6.53 -26.73
CA GLU A 150 29.61 -6.53 -28.17
C GLU A 150 28.09 -6.72 -28.43
N ASN A 151 27.63 -6.33 -29.62
CA ASN A 151 26.29 -6.62 -30.21
C ASN A 151 26.41 -7.85 -31.15
N PRO A 152 25.36 -8.46 -31.75
CA PRO A 152 23.91 -8.57 -31.44
C PRO A 152 23.35 -10.04 -31.61
N ASN A 153 22.06 -10.24 -31.32
CA ASN A 153 21.21 -11.41 -31.64
C ASN A 153 21.46 -12.77 -30.94
N ASN A 154 20.61 -13.10 -29.95
CA ASN A 154 19.89 -14.37 -29.99
C ASN A 154 18.62 -14.36 -29.13
N ILE A 155 17.55 -14.92 -29.68
CA ILE A 155 16.21 -15.08 -29.11
C ILE A 155 16.25 -16.16 -28.03
N ALA A 156 15.71 -15.88 -26.83
CA ALA A 156 14.84 -16.75 -26.01
C ALA A 156 15.01 -16.49 -24.50
N GLY A 157 13.89 -16.27 -23.81
CA GLY A 157 13.76 -16.53 -22.36
C GLY A 157 14.06 -15.35 -21.43
N GLY A 158 13.24 -14.29 -21.47
CA GLY A 158 13.18 -13.33 -20.36
C GLY A 158 12.49 -13.95 -19.15
N LYS A 159 13.26 -14.41 -18.16
CA LYS A 159 12.74 -14.60 -16.80
C LYS A 159 12.48 -13.22 -16.21
N VAL A 160 11.22 -12.94 -15.92
CA VAL A 160 10.78 -11.80 -15.11
C VAL A 160 11.40 -11.96 -13.73
N ASP A 161 12.27 -11.03 -13.35
CA ASP A 161 12.83 -11.00 -11.99
C ASP A 161 11.72 -10.51 -11.04
N ASN A 162 11.35 -11.38 -10.11
CA ASN A 162 10.05 -11.38 -9.43
C ASN A 162 10.25 -11.12 -7.93
N THR A 163 10.97 -10.05 -7.60
CA THR A 163 11.55 -9.82 -6.27
C THR A 163 10.67 -9.00 -5.32
N VAL A 164 9.52 -8.48 -5.76
CA VAL A 164 8.51 -7.88 -4.86
C VAL A 164 7.48 -8.93 -4.46
N LYS A 165 7.50 -9.35 -3.18
CA LYS A 165 6.45 -10.21 -2.61
C LYS A 165 5.25 -9.35 -2.20
N LEU A 166 4.09 -9.60 -2.82
CA LEU A 166 2.84 -8.94 -2.47
C LEU A 166 2.04 -9.80 -1.48
N SER A 167 1.39 -9.14 -0.52
CA SER A 167 0.41 -9.77 0.37
C SER A 167 -0.98 -9.81 -0.25
N LEU A 168 -1.86 -10.67 0.27
CA LEU A 168 -3.25 -10.75 -0.20
C LEU A 168 -4.03 -9.44 0.00
N PRO A 169 -3.90 -8.70 1.12
CA PRO A 169 -4.53 -7.37 1.27
C PRO A 169 -4.04 -6.35 0.24
N GLN A 170 -2.75 -6.35 -0.11
CA GLN A 170 -2.22 -5.46 -1.15
C GLN A 170 -2.81 -5.79 -2.52
N LEU A 171 -2.89 -7.08 -2.87
CA LEU A 171 -3.55 -7.53 -4.09
C LEU A 171 -5.05 -7.17 -4.10
N HIS A 172 -5.73 -7.31 -2.97
CA HIS A 172 -7.13 -6.89 -2.85
C HIS A 172 -7.27 -5.39 -3.11
N ASN A 173 -6.47 -4.55 -2.45
CA ASN A 173 -6.49 -3.11 -2.65
C ASN A 173 -6.18 -2.72 -4.11
N GLN A 174 -5.34 -3.49 -4.80
CA GLN A 174 -5.02 -3.27 -6.21
C GLN A 174 -6.21 -3.49 -7.14
N TYR A 175 -7.15 -4.39 -6.81
CA TYR A 175 -8.22 -4.80 -7.73
C TYR A 175 -9.63 -4.45 -7.25
N VAL A 176 -9.83 -4.12 -5.97
CA VAL A 176 -11.17 -3.96 -5.36
C VAL A 176 -12.04 -2.95 -6.11
N ALA A 177 -11.51 -1.77 -6.46
CA ALA A 177 -12.31 -0.72 -7.09
C ALA A 177 -12.80 -1.12 -8.50
N LEU A 178 -11.93 -1.71 -9.32
CA LEU A 178 -12.28 -2.16 -10.67
C LEU A 178 -13.18 -3.39 -10.64
N ALA A 179 -12.89 -4.35 -9.76
CA ALA A 179 -13.72 -5.54 -9.63
C ALA A 179 -15.12 -5.20 -9.08
N PHE A 180 -15.23 -4.20 -8.19
CA PHE A 180 -16.52 -3.70 -7.73
C PHE A 180 -17.31 -2.98 -8.83
N GLU A 181 -16.64 -2.23 -9.73
CA GLU A 181 -17.27 -1.65 -10.93
C GLU A 181 -17.89 -2.74 -11.81
N LYS A 182 -17.11 -3.79 -12.07
CA LYS A 182 -17.54 -4.95 -12.86
C LYS A 182 -18.74 -5.67 -12.22
N GLN A 183 -18.84 -5.64 -10.89
CA GLN A 183 -19.99 -6.19 -10.18
C GLN A 183 -21.24 -5.33 -10.28
N ASP A 184 -21.13 -4.01 -10.12
CA ASP A 184 -22.27 -3.11 -10.36
C ASP A 184 -22.76 -3.24 -11.81
N ASN A 185 -21.84 -3.33 -12.79
CA ASN A 185 -22.19 -3.55 -14.19
C ASN A 185 -22.93 -4.88 -14.43
N LEU A 186 -22.43 -5.99 -13.86
CA LEU A 186 -23.10 -7.29 -13.93
C LEU A 186 -24.50 -7.21 -13.32
N ALA A 187 -24.63 -6.64 -12.12
CA ALA A 187 -25.89 -6.51 -11.41
C ALA A 187 -26.95 -5.77 -12.25
N ASP A 188 -26.56 -4.67 -12.90
CA ASP A 188 -27.45 -3.92 -13.80
C ASP A 188 -27.84 -4.71 -15.06
N ILE A 189 -26.98 -5.61 -15.55
CA ILE A 189 -27.24 -6.41 -16.77
C ILE A 189 -28.21 -7.55 -16.47
N VAL A 190 -28.05 -8.20 -15.32
CA VAL A 190 -28.78 -9.44 -14.97
C VAL A 190 -29.91 -9.22 -13.98
N GLU A 191 -30.25 -7.96 -13.68
CA GLU A 191 -31.33 -7.59 -12.77
C GLU A 191 -32.61 -8.36 -13.11
N ASP A 192 -33.20 -9.01 -12.09
CA ASP A 192 -34.39 -9.85 -12.18
C ASP A 192 -34.34 -11.03 -13.17
N LEU A 193 -33.18 -11.35 -13.76
CA LEU A 193 -33.04 -12.50 -14.64
C LEU A 193 -32.81 -13.80 -13.86
N PRO A 194 -33.53 -14.88 -14.18
CA PRO A 194 -33.25 -16.19 -13.61
C PRO A 194 -31.90 -16.70 -14.12
N TRP A 195 -31.16 -17.40 -13.25
CA TRP A 195 -29.86 -17.96 -13.60
C TRP A 195 -29.88 -19.49 -13.66
N THR A 196 -29.05 -20.04 -14.52
CA THR A 196 -28.71 -21.47 -14.58
C THR A 196 -27.20 -21.64 -14.78
N CYS A 197 -26.67 -22.77 -14.36
CA CYS A 197 -25.24 -23.09 -14.49
C CYS A 197 -25.09 -24.48 -15.11
N ASP A 198 -24.34 -24.56 -16.20
CA ASP A 198 -23.96 -25.81 -16.84
C ASP A 198 -22.48 -26.08 -16.56
N MET A 199 -22.22 -26.97 -15.60
CA MET A 199 -20.87 -27.37 -15.20
C MET A 199 -20.16 -28.27 -16.22
N LEU A 200 -20.88 -28.85 -17.19
CA LEU A 200 -20.30 -29.64 -18.27
C LEU A 200 -19.80 -28.72 -19.38
N GLN A 201 -20.60 -27.71 -19.73
CA GLN A 201 -20.26 -26.72 -20.76
C GLN A 201 -19.44 -25.54 -20.22
N GLY A 202 -19.39 -25.35 -18.89
CA GLY A 202 -18.64 -24.25 -18.28
C GLY A 202 -19.31 -22.91 -18.54
N THR A 203 -20.63 -22.84 -18.36
CA THR A 203 -21.37 -21.61 -18.60
C THR A 203 -22.34 -21.27 -17.48
N VAL A 204 -22.54 -19.97 -17.28
CA VAL A 204 -23.64 -19.43 -16.47
C VAL A 204 -24.55 -18.66 -17.42
N THR A 205 -25.85 -18.93 -17.36
CA THR A 205 -26.85 -18.26 -18.20
C THR A 205 -27.81 -17.48 -17.34
N TYR A 206 -27.97 -16.18 -17.62
CA TYR A 206 -28.95 -15.27 -17.02
C TYR A 206 -29.96 -14.87 -18.10
N GLY A 207 -31.21 -15.36 -18.01
CA GLY A 207 -32.18 -15.18 -19.09
C GLY A 207 -31.64 -15.72 -20.43
N ASP A 208 -31.45 -14.85 -21.42
CA ASP A 208 -30.88 -15.19 -22.73
C ASP A 208 -29.35 -14.95 -22.85
N LEU A 209 -28.72 -14.48 -21.77
CA LEU A 209 -27.29 -14.15 -21.75
C LEU A 209 -26.47 -15.34 -21.21
N THR A 210 -25.64 -15.94 -22.05
CA THR A 210 -24.75 -17.05 -21.65
C THR A 210 -23.31 -16.58 -21.57
N PHE A 211 -22.69 -16.76 -20.40
CA PHE A 211 -21.31 -16.38 -20.12
C PHE A 211 -20.44 -17.61 -19.90
N LYS A 212 -19.21 -17.59 -20.41
CA LYS A 212 -18.21 -18.61 -20.09
C LYS A 212 -17.73 -18.42 -18.67
N MET A 213 -17.43 -19.51 -17.98
CA MET A 213 -16.97 -19.46 -16.59
C MET A 213 -15.69 -20.24 -16.33
N GLN A 214 -14.98 -19.83 -15.27
CA GLN A 214 -13.94 -20.61 -14.60
C GLN A 214 -14.31 -20.72 -13.12
N VAL A 215 -14.14 -21.90 -12.53
CA VAL A 215 -14.48 -22.12 -11.12
C VAL A 215 -13.33 -21.66 -10.24
N LEU A 216 -13.62 -20.79 -9.28
CA LEU A 216 -12.62 -20.26 -8.35
C LEU A 216 -12.52 -21.13 -7.10
N GLY A 217 -13.66 -21.40 -6.48
CA GLY A 217 -13.75 -22.17 -5.25
C GLY A 217 -15.17 -22.21 -4.70
N THR A 218 -15.32 -22.85 -3.56
CA THR A 218 -16.61 -23.07 -2.92
C THR A 218 -16.55 -22.72 -1.46
N TYR A 219 -17.53 -21.97 -0.98
CA TYR A 219 -17.76 -21.78 0.45
C TYR A 219 -18.87 -22.73 0.92
N SER A 220 -18.57 -23.56 1.92
CA SER A 220 -19.55 -24.42 2.58
C SER A 220 -20.11 -23.73 3.81
N HIS A 221 -21.41 -23.44 3.82
CA HIS A 221 -22.09 -22.83 4.97
C HIS A 221 -22.17 -23.80 6.16
N ASN A 222 -22.28 -25.10 5.88
CA ASN A 222 -22.38 -26.14 6.91
C ASN A 222 -21.02 -26.43 7.55
N GLU A 223 -19.95 -26.48 6.74
CA GLU A 223 -18.60 -26.75 7.24
C GLU A 223 -17.83 -25.48 7.61
N GLN A 224 -18.43 -24.30 7.40
CA GLN A 224 -17.80 -23.00 7.62
C GLN A 224 -16.38 -22.97 7.07
N SER A 225 -16.26 -23.23 5.77
CA SER A 225 -14.94 -23.34 5.14
C SER A 225 -14.96 -23.00 3.66
N TRP A 226 -13.87 -22.40 3.23
CA TRP A 226 -13.53 -22.19 1.83
C TRP A 226 -12.71 -23.37 1.32
N LEU A 227 -13.02 -23.87 0.12
CA LEU A 227 -12.27 -24.89 -0.61
C LEU A 227 -11.97 -24.38 -2.02
N TRP A 228 -10.68 -24.29 -2.36
CA TRP A 228 -10.27 -23.89 -3.70
C TRP A 228 -10.62 -24.94 -4.75
N ALA A 229 -11.02 -24.50 -5.95
CA ALA A 229 -11.40 -25.43 -7.02
C ALA A 229 -10.24 -26.33 -7.45
N TRP A 230 -8.99 -25.82 -7.48
CA TRP A 230 -7.80 -26.62 -7.81
C TRP A 230 -7.59 -27.81 -6.84
N ALA A 231 -8.08 -27.70 -5.61
CA ALA A 231 -8.02 -28.75 -4.59
C ALA A 231 -9.25 -29.66 -4.56
N ASN A 232 -10.36 -29.25 -5.19
CA ASN A 232 -11.64 -29.93 -5.12
C ASN A 232 -11.74 -31.09 -6.12
N LYS A 233 -11.06 -32.21 -5.80
CA LYS A 233 -11.07 -33.42 -6.65
C LYS A 233 -12.36 -34.25 -6.57
N GLN A 234 -13.18 -34.02 -5.54
CA GLN A 234 -14.37 -34.84 -5.27
C GLN A 234 -15.61 -34.36 -6.03
N SER A 235 -15.67 -33.08 -6.41
CA SER A 235 -16.84 -32.49 -7.07
C SER A 235 -16.88 -32.71 -8.58
N GLY A 236 -15.89 -33.41 -9.15
CA GLY A 236 -15.88 -33.74 -10.58
C GLY A 236 -15.79 -32.52 -11.50
N ILE A 237 -15.20 -31.41 -11.03
CA ILE A 237 -15.01 -30.20 -11.84
C ILE A 237 -14.07 -30.54 -13.02
N PRO A 238 -14.51 -30.38 -14.28
CA PRO A 238 -13.66 -30.60 -15.43
C PRO A 238 -12.38 -29.76 -15.37
N GLU A 239 -11.23 -30.35 -15.71
CA GLU A 239 -9.91 -29.69 -15.58
C GLU A 239 -9.83 -28.36 -16.34
N GLN A 240 -10.53 -28.27 -17.49
CA GLN A 240 -10.62 -27.05 -18.30
C GLN A 240 -11.30 -25.86 -17.59
N PHE A 241 -11.99 -26.08 -16.46
CA PHE A 241 -12.63 -25.02 -15.67
C PHE A 241 -11.89 -24.69 -14.37
N LEU A 242 -10.67 -25.21 -14.21
CA LEU A 242 -9.82 -24.97 -13.04
C LEU A 242 -8.76 -23.89 -13.27
N GLU A 243 -8.65 -23.33 -14.48
CA GLU A 243 -7.58 -22.41 -14.87
C GLU A 243 -7.50 -21.23 -13.89
N ALA A 244 -8.64 -20.62 -13.56
CA ALA A 244 -8.64 -19.46 -12.67
C ALA A 244 -8.11 -19.77 -11.27
N SER A 245 -8.55 -20.89 -10.70
CA SER A 245 -8.08 -21.33 -9.39
C SER A 245 -6.60 -21.73 -9.40
N LEU A 246 -6.11 -22.33 -10.50
CA LEU A 246 -4.71 -22.69 -10.67
C LEU A 246 -3.82 -21.45 -10.81
N GLN A 247 -4.28 -20.41 -11.51
CA GLN A 247 -3.57 -19.12 -11.58
C GLN A 247 -3.47 -18.47 -10.19
N MET A 248 -4.54 -18.52 -9.39
CA MET A 248 -4.50 -18.05 -8.00
C MET A 248 -3.51 -18.84 -7.14
N LYS A 249 -3.45 -20.17 -7.30
CA LYS A 249 -2.44 -21.00 -6.64
C LYS A 249 -1.02 -20.60 -7.05
N ALA A 250 -0.77 -20.42 -8.34
CA ALA A 250 0.54 -19.99 -8.86
C ALA A 250 0.95 -18.60 -8.35
N LEU A 251 -0.02 -17.68 -8.18
CA LEU A 251 0.19 -16.39 -7.54
C LEU A 251 0.61 -16.56 -6.06
N GLY A 252 -0.06 -17.47 -5.35
CA GLY A 252 0.31 -17.86 -3.99
C GLY A 252 1.74 -18.40 -3.90
N GLU A 253 2.13 -19.29 -4.82
CA GLU A 253 3.48 -19.88 -4.87
C GLU A 253 4.54 -18.80 -5.14
N ARG A 254 4.21 -17.85 -6.03
CA ARG A 254 5.10 -16.75 -6.41
C ARG A 254 5.38 -15.78 -5.26
N HIS A 255 4.35 -15.35 -4.53
CA HIS A 255 4.48 -14.31 -3.51
C HIS A 255 4.53 -14.87 -2.07
N GLY A 256 4.32 -16.17 -1.89
CA GLY A 256 4.30 -16.82 -0.57
C GLY A 256 3.01 -16.54 0.22
N ILE A 257 1.86 -16.49 -0.45
CA ILE A 257 0.57 -16.16 0.17
C ILE A 257 -0.14 -17.46 0.59
N GLU A 258 -0.13 -17.75 1.89
CA GLU A 258 -0.66 -19.00 2.46
C GLU A 258 -2.16 -19.21 2.19
N ASP A 259 -2.97 -18.15 2.22
CA ASP A 259 -4.41 -18.19 1.89
C ASP A 259 -4.69 -18.73 0.48
N LEU A 260 -3.77 -18.55 -0.47
CA LEU A 260 -3.94 -19.04 -1.85
C LEU A 260 -3.40 -20.48 -2.03
N LEU A 261 -2.63 -20.98 -1.06
CA LEU A 261 -1.98 -22.28 -1.08
C LEU A 261 -2.69 -23.31 -0.20
N SER A 262 -3.39 -22.85 0.84
CA SER A 262 -4.17 -23.69 1.74
C SER A 262 -5.38 -24.22 1.00
N SER A 263 -5.41 -25.52 0.72
CA SER A 263 -6.50 -26.16 -0.05
C SER A 263 -7.87 -25.85 0.52
N LYS A 264 -8.00 -25.96 1.85
CA LYS A 264 -9.19 -25.68 2.63
C LYS A 264 -8.84 -24.68 3.74
N ILE A 265 -9.67 -23.66 3.93
CA ILE A 265 -9.55 -22.65 4.98
C ILE A 265 -10.82 -22.70 5.83
N GLU A 266 -10.67 -22.96 7.12
CA GLU A 266 -11.79 -22.92 8.07
C GLU A 266 -12.09 -21.47 8.47
N THR A 267 -13.32 -21.02 8.22
CA THR A 267 -13.77 -19.64 8.46
C THR A 267 -15.29 -19.56 8.52
N GLU A 268 -15.80 -18.92 9.58
CA GLU A 268 -17.23 -18.63 9.75
C GLU A 268 -17.75 -17.59 8.75
N HIS A 269 -16.86 -16.76 8.20
CA HIS A 269 -17.20 -15.72 7.24
C HIS A 269 -16.86 -16.18 5.82
N ASP A 270 -17.77 -15.96 4.88
CA ASP A 270 -17.56 -16.28 3.47
C ASP A 270 -16.52 -15.34 2.85
N LEU A 271 -15.33 -15.87 2.57
CA LEU A 271 -14.22 -15.15 1.93
C LEU A 271 -14.32 -15.14 0.40
N GLY A 272 -15.34 -15.77 -0.20
CA GLY A 272 -15.42 -15.95 -1.65
C GLY A 272 -15.47 -14.63 -2.42
N HIS A 273 -16.17 -13.61 -1.91
CA HIS A 273 -16.13 -12.26 -2.50
C HIS A 273 -14.72 -11.66 -2.46
N TYR A 274 -14.02 -11.77 -1.33
CA TYR A 274 -12.67 -11.25 -1.14
C TYR A 274 -11.67 -11.89 -2.11
N PHE A 275 -11.69 -13.22 -2.22
CA PHE A 275 -10.87 -13.93 -3.21
C PHE A 275 -11.27 -13.60 -4.65
N SER A 276 -12.57 -13.42 -4.92
CA SER A 276 -13.04 -13.12 -6.27
C SER A 276 -12.67 -11.72 -6.73
N PHE A 277 -12.57 -10.72 -5.84
CA PHE A 277 -12.05 -9.39 -6.20
C PHE A 277 -10.61 -9.48 -6.72
N VAL A 278 -9.75 -10.21 -6.00
CA VAL A 278 -8.36 -10.43 -6.44
C VAL A 278 -8.32 -11.25 -7.73
N ALA A 279 -9.07 -12.35 -7.76
CA ALA A 279 -9.06 -13.28 -8.89
C ALA A 279 -9.58 -12.64 -10.17
N THR A 280 -10.54 -11.73 -10.09
CA THR A 280 -11.05 -10.98 -11.26
C THR A 280 -9.92 -10.22 -11.95
N GLY A 281 -9.09 -9.53 -11.18
CA GLY A 281 -7.94 -8.79 -11.71
C GLY A 281 -6.83 -9.70 -12.25
N VAL A 282 -6.43 -10.70 -11.46
CA VAL A 282 -5.35 -11.64 -11.81
C VAL A 282 -5.65 -12.41 -13.08
N ASN A 283 -6.91 -12.85 -13.25
CA ASN A 283 -7.35 -13.65 -14.38
C ASN A 283 -7.92 -12.81 -15.53
N GLN A 284 -7.93 -11.48 -15.41
CA GLN A 284 -8.55 -10.58 -16.39
C GLN A 284 -10.01 -10.94 -16.70
N ALA A 285 -10.75 -11.41 -15.69
CA ALA A 285 -12.15 -11.77 -15.86
C ALA A 285 -13.04 -10.53 -16.01
N SER A 286 -14.14 -10.66 -16.75
CA SER A 286 -15.11 -9.58 -16.95
C SER A 286 -15.90 -9.28 -15.66
N CYS A 287 -16.15 -10.30 -14.83
CA CYS A 287 -16.73 -10.20 -13.49
C CYS A 287 -16.65 -11.57 -12.77
N TYR A 288 -17.29 -11.70 -11.62
CA TYR A 288 -17.51 -12.98 -10.92
C TYR A 288 -18.98 -13.13 -10.51
N ALA A 289 -19.43 -14.36 -10.23
CA ALA A 289 -20.76 -14.61 -9.70
C ALA A 289 -20.70 -15.61 -8.52
N PRO A 290 -21.34 -15.29 -7.38
CA PRO A 290 -21.69 -16.30 -6.39
C PRO A 290 -22.91 -17.08 -6.86
N LEU A 291 -22.77 -18.39 -7.01
CA LEU A 291 -23.84 -19.31 -7.40
C LEU A 291 -24.31 -20.08 -6.15
N PRO A 292 -25.42 -19.67 -5.52
CA PRO A 292 -25.92 -20.33 -4.32
C PRO A 292 -26.56 -21.68 -4.67
N PHE A 293 -26.11 -22.72 -4.00
CA PHE A 293 -26.74 -24.04 -3.96
C PHE A 293 -27.13 -24.35 -2.51
N LYS A 294 -27.81 -25.48 -2.28
CA LYS A 294 -28.26 -25.86 -0.94
C LYS A 294 -27.08 -26.11 0.01
N GLY A 295 -26.79 -25.14 0.88
CA GLY A 295 -25.75 -25.22 1.91
C GLY A 295 -24.33 -24.92 1.42
N LEU A 296 -24.16 -24.49 0.16
CA LEU A 296 -22.86 -24.12 -0.42
C LEU A 296 -23.02 -22.97 -1.41
N THR A 297 -21.99 -22.13 -1.55
CA THR A 297 -21.88 -21.12 -2.60
C THR A 297 -20.69 -21.46 -3.49
N VAL A 298 -20.90 -21.60 -4.80
CA VAL A 298 -19.81 -21.75 -5.77
C VAL A 298 -19.47 -20.38 -6.34
N TYR A 299 -18.21 -19.97 -6.24
CA TYR A 299 -17.73 -18.74 -6.84
C TYR A 299 -17.09 -19.04 -8.19
N VAL A 300 -17.56 -18.34 -9.22
CA VAL A 300 -17.06 -18.48 -10.59
C VAL A 300 -16.64 -17.13 -11.14
N LEU A 301 -15.56 -17.10 -11.92
CA LEU A 301 -15.21 -15.95 -12.76
C LEU A 301 -15.93 -16.08 -14.09
N LEU A 302 -16.42 -14.96 -14.62
CA LEU A 302 -17.19 -14.89 -15.86
C LEU A 302 -16.43 -14.07 -16.91
N TYR A 303 -16.52 -14.51 -18.17
CA TYR A 303 -15.88 -13.88 -19.31
C TYR A 303 -16.95 -13.54 -20.36
N THR A 304 -17.15 -12.25 -20.60
CA THR A 304 -18.21 -11.72 -21.46
C THR A 304 -17.95 -10.28 -21.87
N ASP A 305 -18.09 -9.98 -23.15
CA ASP A 305 -17.95 -8.63 -23.68
C ASP A 305 -19.07 -7.70 -23.15
N VAL A 306 -20.24 -8.26 -22.81
CA VAL A 306 -21.41 -7.46 -22.38
C VAL A 306 -21.13 -6.64 -21.12
N VAL A 307 -20.34 -7.19 -20.19
CA VAL A 307 -19.95 -6.48 -18.95
C VAL A 307 -18.81 -5.52 -19.23
N ASP A 308 -17.84 -5.92 -20.05
CA ASP A 308 -16.66 -5.10 -20.36
C ASP A 308 -17.04 -3.87 -21.21
N GLU A 309 -18.07 -3.96 -22.07
CA GLU A 309 -18.61 -2.83 -22.85
C GLU A 309 -19.26 -1.74 -21.98
N LYS A 310 -19.64 -2.06 -20.73
CA LYS A 310 -20.17 -1.09 -19.77
C LYS A 310 -19.08 -0.38 -18.95
N GLU A 311 -17.81 -0.50 -19.33
CA GLU A 311 -16.70 0.10 -18.59
C GLU A 311 -16.88 1.63 -18.38
N ILE A 312 -16.68 2.06 -17.13
CA ILE A 312 -16.70 3.47 -16.76
C ILE A 312 -15.40 4.15 -17.18
N ASN A 313 -15.49 5.05 -18.16
CA ASN A 313 -14.35 5.83 -18.66
C ASN A 313 -14.49 7.36 -18.45
N ILE A 314 -15.68 7.84 -18.07
CA ILE A 314 -15.95 9.27 -17.83
C ILE A 314 -15.39 9.68 -16.46
N PRO A 315 -14.53 10.71 -16.34
CA PRO A 315 -13.88 11.07 -15.08
C PRO A 315 -14.84 11.30 -13.90
N ALA A 316 -15.98 11.96 -14.16
CA ALA A 316 -17.00 12.18 -13.13
C ALA A 316 -17.62 10.88 -12.61
N LEU A 317 -17.83 9.89 -13.49
CA LEU A 317 -18.34 8.59 -13.10
C LEU A 317 -17.28 7.75 -12.39
N ILE A 318 -16.00 7.83 -12.80
CA ILE A 318 -14.88 7.21 -12.08
C ILE A 318 -14.81 7.75 -10.64
N CYS A 319 -14.88 9.07 -10.46
CA CYS A 319 -14.89 9.67 -9.12
C CYS A 319 -16.13 9.24 -8.31
N SER A 320 -17.31 9.22 -8.93
CA SER A 320 -18.56 8.80 -8.27
C SER A 320 -18.51 7.34 -7.83
N HIS A 321 -18.04 6.46 -8.72
CA HIS A 321 -17.86 5.04 -8.44
C HIS A 321 -16.92 4.83 -7.26
N PHE A 322 -15.69 5.35 -7.33
CA PHE A 322 -14.72 5.17 -6.25
C PHE A 322 -15.23 5.69 -4.91
N SER A 323 -15.90 6.85 -4.91
CA SER A 323 -16.52 7.41 -3.70
C SER A 323 -17.61 6.49 -3.11
N LYS A 324 -18.38 5.79 -3.94
CA LYS A 324 -19.36 4.80 -3.48
C LYS A 324 -18.66 3.56 -2.94
N THR A 325 -17.63 3.06 -3.61
CA THR A 325 -16.91 1.84 -3.21
C THR A 325 -16.33 1.97 -1.80
N ILE A 326 -15.67 3.09 -1.47
CA ILE A 326 -15.10 3.33 -0.13
C ILE A 326 -16.16 3.44 0.98
N THR A 327 -17.43 3.65 0.66
CA THR A 327 -18.53 3.67 1.65
C THR A 327 -19.14 2.29 1.87
N ARG A 328 -18.91 1.35 0.95
CA ARG A 328 -19.48 0.00 0.97
C ARG A 328 -18.48 -1.05 1.46
N MET A 329 -17.19 -0.76 1.37
CA MET A 329 -16.12 -1.69 1.72
C MET A 329 -15.00 -0.96 2.47
N ASP A 330 -14.31 -1.69 3.34
CA ASP A 330 -13.14 -1.22 4.07
C ASP A 330 -11.86 -1.67 3.36
N PHE A 331 -11.02 -0.72 2.96
CA PHE A 331 -9.74 -0.94 2.27
C PHE A 331 -8.90 0.34 2.29
N GLU A 332 -7.65 0.27 1.86
CA GLU A 332 -6.77 1.45 1.82
C GLU A 332 -7.11 2.37 0.63
N HIS A 333 -7.71 3.54 0.89
CA HIS A 333 -8.26 4.38 -0.19
C HIS A 333 -7.18 4.91 -1.14
N LYS A 334 -6.02 5.36 -0.62
CA LYS A 334 -4.98 6.00 -1.44
C LYS A 334 -4.38 5.02 -2.44
N HIS A 335 -3.91 3.87 -1.96
CA HIS A 335 -3.35 2.83 -2.83
C HIS A 335 -4.40 2.28 -3.80
N ALA A 336 -5.63 2.04 -3.35
CA ALA A 336 -6.70 1.56 -4.23
C ALA A 336 -7.07 2.59 -5.32
N LEU A 337 -7.11 3.88 -5.01
CA LEU A 337 -7.37 4.92 -6.02
C LEU A 337 -6.22 4.97 -7.04
N PHE A 338 -4.97 4.89 -6.59
CA PHE A 338 -3.81 4.84 -7.47
C PHE A 338 -3.93 3.68 -8.46
N CYS A 339 -4.13 2.45 -7.97
CA CYS A 339 -4.24 1.27 -8.80
C CYS A 339 -5.42 1.36 -9.77
N TYR A 340 -6.57 1.82 -9.30
CA TYR A 340 -7.76 1.98 -10.13
C TYR A 340 -7.55 2.98 -11.27
N LEU A 341 -6.93 4.13 -11.00
CA LEU A 341 -6.66 5.14 -12.03
C LEU A 341 -5.61 4.64 -13.05
N VAL A 342 -4.59 3.91 -12.60
CA VAL A 342 -3.63 3.24 -13.51
C VAL A 342 -4.35 2.23 -14.40
N GLN A 343 -5.24 1.40 -13.84
CA GLN A 343 -6.04 0.44 -14.61
C GLN A 343 -6.95 1.12 -15.63
N LYS A 344 -7.46 2.33 -15.32
CA LYS A 344 -8.22 3.18 -16.24
C LYS A 344 -7.34 3.91 -17.27
N GLY A 345 -6.03 3.66 -17.27
CA GLY A 345 -5.09 4.24 -18.22
C GLY A 345 -4.77 5.71 -17.97
N TYR A 346 -4.87 6.18 -16.73
CA TYR A 346 -4.34 7.49 -16.34
C TYR A 346 -2.86 7.37 -15.99
N GLU A 347 -2.10 8.40 -16.31
CA GLU A 347 -0.79 8.65 -15.72
C GLU A 347 -0.99 9.23 -14.32
N VAL A 348 -0.51 8.53 -13.28
CA VAL A 348 -0.80 8.86 -11.89
C VAL A 348 0.47 9.33 -11.18
N GLU A 349 0.44 10.56 -10.68
CA GLU A 349 1.49 11.16 -9.87
C GLU A 349 1.05 11.25 -8.40
N VAL A 350 1.92 10.83 -7.48
CA VAL A 350 1.69 10.94 -6.04
C VAL A 350 2.50 12.13 -5.52
N SER A 351 1.82 13.14 -4.99
CA SER A 351 2.46 14.34 -4.43
C SER A 351 2.05 14.48 -2.96
N GLY A 352 2.89 13.94 -2.06
CA GLY A 352 2.57 13.86 -0.63
C GLY A 352 1.32 13.00 -0.39
N ASN A 353 0.29 13.57 0.25
CA ASN A 353 -1.00 12.91 0.48
C ASN A 353 -2.03 13.13 -0.61
N ASN A 354 -1.62 13.57 -1.79
CA ASN A 354 -2.52 13.77 -2.91
C ASN A 354 -2.14 12.87 -4.08
N ILE A 355 -3.13 12.51 -4.87
CA ILE A 355 -2.96 11.86 -6.16
C ILE A 355 -3.43 12.84 -7.23
N VAL A 356 -2.59 13.09 -8.23
CA VAL A 356 -2.96 13.80 -9.44
C VAL A 356 -2.82 12.83 -10.60
N ALA A 357 -3.93 12.50 -11.24
CA ALA A 357 -3.97 11.59 -12.38
C ALA A 357 -4.39 12.34 -13.64
N LYS A 358 -3.73 12.08 -14.78
CA LYS A 358 -4.01 12.73 -16.07
C LYS A 358 -4.22 11.71 -17.18
N LYS A 359 -5.18 11.98 -18.07
CA LYS A 359 -5.42 11.20 -19.30
C LYS A 359 -5.92 12.13 -20.40
N GLY A 360 -5.05 12.48 -21.34
CA GLY A 360 -5.35 13.52 -22.33
C GLY A 360 -5.64 14.86 -21.65
N GLU A 361 -6.81 15.44 -21.89
CA GLU A 361 -7.25 16.69 -21.24
C GLU A 361 -7.89 16.45 -19.87
N ASP A 362 -8.19 15.21 -19.49
CA ASP A 362 -8.84 14.91 -18.22
C ASP A 362 -7.83 14.83 -17.07
N GLN A 363 -8.22 15.38 -15.92
CA GLN A 363 -7.49 15.30 -14.67
C GLN A 363 -8.40 14.85 -13.54
N ILE A 364 -7.88 13.98 -12.67
CA ILE A 364 -8.50 13.57 -11.40
C ILE A 364 -7.55 13.92 -10.26
N LEU A 365 -8.07 14.59 -9.23
CA LEU A 365 -7.38 14.94 -8.00
C LEU A 365 -8.03 14.21 -6.82
N GLY A 366 -7.26 13.36 -6.16
CA GLY A 366 -7.58 12.76 -4.86
C GLY A 366 -6.78 13.45 -3.75
N ILE A 367 -7.46 13.90 -2.69
CA ILE A 367 -6.85 14.46 -1.49
C ILE A 367 -7.13 13.52 -0.33
N PHE A 368 -6.09 13.14 0.40
CA PHE A 368 -6.17 12.18 1.49
C PHE A 368 -5.72 12.80 2.81
N ASP A 369 -6.21 12.24 3.91
CA ASP A 369 -5.64 12.52 5.23
C ASP A 369 -4.34 11.73 5.46
N LEU A 370 -3.73 11.91 6.63
CA LEU A 370 -2.47 11.25 6.98
C LEU A 370 -2.60 9.72 7.13
N LYS A 371 -3.82 9.20 7.28
CA LYS A 371 -4.10 7.75 7.35
C LYS A 371 -4.45 7.17 5.98
N GLY A 372 -4.25 7.93 4.90
CA GLY A 372 -4.58 7.51 3.55
C GLY A 372 -6.08 7.45 3.25
N ARG A 373 -6.93 8.08 4.09
CA ARG A 373 -8.38 8.11 3.88
C ARG A 373 -8.75 9.28 2.98
N LEU A 374 -9.52 9.00 1.94
CA LEU A 374 -10.00 10.00 0.99
C LEU A 374 -10.83 11.11 1.68
N LEU A 375 -10.37 12.36 1.56
CA LEU A 375 -11.08 13.56 2.00
C LEU A 375 -11.85 14.23 0.87
N LYS A 376 -11.27 14.25 -0.33
CA LYS A 376 -11.88 14.85 -1.52
C LYS A 376 -11.43 14.11 -2.76
N LEU A 377 -12.37 13.91 -3.69
CA LEU A 377 -12.11 13.42 -5.03
C LEU A 377 -12.83 14.31 -6.03
N SER A 378 -12.09 14.84 -7.01
CA SER A 378 -12.65 15.75 -8.01
C SER A 378 -11.99 15.51 -9.37
N ASN A 379 -12.72 15.85 -10.44
CA ASN A 379 -12.19 15.87 -11.79
C ASN A 379 -12.20 17.29 -12.36
N SER A 380 -11.31 17.55 -13.30
CA SER A 380 -11.14 18.82 -14.01
C SER A 380 -10.57 18.58 -15.41
N LYS A 381 -10.48 19.64 -16.20
CA LYS A 381 -9.72 19.64 -17.46
C LYS A 381 -8.36 20.30 -17.24
N VAL A 382 -7.30 19.77 -17.86
CA VAL A 382 -5.97 20.39 -17.84
C VAL A 382 -6.00 21.63 -18.74
N SER A 383 -5.73 22.80 -18.16
CA SER A 383 -5.55 24.03 -18.94
C SER A 383 -4.30 23.91 -19.79
N VAL A 384 -4.45 23.62 -21.08
CA VAL A 384 -3.35 23.81 -22.04
C VAL A 384 -3.15 25.31 -22.16
N GLY A 385 -2.03 25.83 -21.65
CA GLY A 385 -1.71 27.25 -21.74
C GLY A 385 -1.80 27.73 -23.19
N ALA A 386 -2.52 28.84 -23.39
CA ALA A 386 -2.63 29.55 -24.66
C ALA A 386 -1.31 30.24 -25.03
#